data_AF-W7DX37-F1
#
_entry.id   AF-W7DX37-F1
#
_cell.length_a   1.000
_cell.length_b   1.000
_cell.length_c   1.000
_cell.angle_alpha   90.00
_cell.angle_beta   90.00
_cell.angle_gamma   90.00
#
_symmetry.space_group_name_H-M   'P 1'
#
loop_
_entity.id
_entity.type
_entity.pdbx_description
1 polymer ?
#
loop_
_entity_poly.entity_id
_entity_poly.type
_entity_poly.pdbx_seq_one_letter_code
_entity_poly.pdbx_strand_id
1 'polypeptide(L)'
;MVKFYPSLTQEHIDFITKQPLFFVASAPWAGEHVNISPKGHPSKSFAVLGPNTVAYLDATGSGCETISHIYENGRVTLMFSSFGPSPQVMRLFCKGKVVEKWDQYFSQIRAKMSTENGDDVDIAGVRAVIVLKIQKVQTSCGFGVPQIASAKTDGADAVGDAVAFADHEPGTHDDHGFKPRDTMEGWARKMIEKQELGDYQKQFNHRSLDGLPGLMSVRRAYDENIAVEDTKAWLRKVSRQGDAVALGVGLGVLLMILLSLIGILSIKPIFLQRILNFQQRKMGVPEDHSWKSEL
;
A
#
# COMPACT_ATOMS: atom_id res chain seq x y z
N MET A 1 9.04 12.81 21.82
CA MET A 1 10.05 11.89 21.24
C MET A 1 9.34 10.77 20.48
N VAL A 2 9.91 10.26 19.38
CA VAL A 2 9.34 9.12 18.65
C VAL A 2 9.52 7.84 19.46
N LYS A 3 8.48 7.03 19.61
CA LYS A 3 8.53 5.69 20.23
C LYS A 3 8.06 4.63 19.25
N PHE A 4 8.64 3.43 19.35
CA PHE A 4 8.28 2.29 18.52
C PHE A 4 7.85 1.12 19.39
N TYR A 5 6.86 0.37 18.91
CA TYR A 5 6.34 -0.82 19.59
C TYR A 5 6.18 -1.96 18.60
N PRO A 6 6.37 -3.22 19.05
CA PRO A 6 6.16 -4.39 18.21
C PRO A 6 4.67 -4.65 17.92
N SER A 7 3.77 -4.21 18.80
CA SER A 7 2.32 -4.44 18.73
C SER A 7 1.52 -3.30 19.35
N LEU A 8 0.20 -3.32 19.14
CA LEU A 8 -0.74 -2.45 19.84
C LEU A 8 -0.80 -2.78 21.34
N THR A 9 -0.95 -1.74 22.15
CA THR A 9 -1.29 -1.81 23.57
C THR A 9 -2.74 -1.35 23.74
N GLN A 10 -3.32 -1.52 24.93
CA GLN A 10 -4.67 -1.02 25.17
C GLN A 10 -4.77 0.51 24.96
N GLU A 11 -3.80 1.27 25.48
CA GLU A 11 -3.71 2.72 25.25
C GLU A 11 -3.67 3.08 23.76
N HIS A 12 -3.00 2.26 22.93
CA HIS A 12 -2.99 2.50 21.50
C HIS A 12 -4.36 2.28 20.86
N ILE A 13 -5.09 1.25 21.30
CA ILE A 13 -6.43 0.96 20.82
C ILE A 13 -7.38 2.09 21.24
N ASP A 14 -7.31 2.54 22.49
CA ASP A 14 -8.13 3.64 23.01
C ASP A 14 -7.86 4.93 22.24
N PHE A 15 -6.60 5.21 21.91
CA PHE A 15 -6.23 6.34 21.07
C PHE A 15 -6.85 6.25 19.68
N ILE A 16 -6.75 5.09 19.02
CA ILE A 16 -7.30 4.84 17.67
C ILE A 16 -8.81 5.08 17.65
N THR A 17 -9.53 4.53 18.63
CA THR A 17 -11.01 4.58 18.69
C THR A 17 -11.54 6.00 18.90
N LYS A 18 -10.75 6.88 19.54
CA LYS A 18 -11.10 8.29 19.74
C LYS A 18 -10.88 9.16 18.49
N GLN A 19 -10.18 8.66 17.47
CA GLN A 19 -9.90 9.48 16.31
C GLN A 19 -11.14 9.60 15.39
N PRO A 20 -11.43 10.78 14.83
CA PRO A 20 -12.58 10.98 13.94
C PRO A 20 -12.32 10.48 12.52
N LEU A 21 -11.05 10.30 12.16
CA LEU A 21 -10.60 9.79 10.86
C LEU A 21 -9.21 9.16 10.99
N PHE A 22 -8.83 8.39 9.97
CA PHE A 22 -7.47 7.90 9.77
C PHE A 22 -7.05 8.07 8.32
N PHE A 23 -5.74 8.04 8.06
CA PHE A 23 -5.18 8.10 6.73
C PHE A 23 -4.62 6.74 6.35
N VAL A 24 -4.84 6.35 5.10
CA VAL A 24 -4.26 5.17 4.49
C VAL A 24 -3.24 5.64 3.46
N ALA A 25 -1.98 5.28 3.66
CA ALA A 25 -0.92 5.52 2.69
C ALA A 25 -0.46 4.19 2.09
N SER A 26 -0.26 4.17 0.77
CA SER A 26 0.28 3.03 0.04
C SER A 26 1.05 3.52 -1.18
N ALA A 27 1.96 2.70 -1.67
CA ALA A 27 2.71 3.04 -2.86
C ALA A 27 2.94 1.78 -3.71
N PRO A 28 2.94 1.93 -5.04
CA PRO A 28 3.37 0.87 -5.92
C PRO A 28 4.85 0.58 -5.69
N TRP A 29 5.30 -0.58 -6.12
CA TRP A 29 6.71 -0.96 -6.12
C TRP A 29 7.45 -0.18 -7.20
N ALA A 30 6.84 -0.10 -8.38
CA ALA A 30 7.39 0.55 -9.54
C ALA A 30 6.30 1.38 -10.22
N GLY A 31 5.89 2.49 -9.60
CA GLY A 31 4.93 3.45 -10.15
C GLY A 31 5.31 4.87 -9.73
N GLU A 32 4.64 5.87 -10.29
CA GLU A 32 5.00 7.28 -10.12
C GLU A 32 4.29 7.92 -8.93
N HIS A 33 3.16 7.34 -8.52
CA HIS A 33 2.25 7.98 -7.58
C HIS A 33 2.30 7.31 -6.20
N VAL A 34 2.38 8.13 -5.15
CA VAL A 34 2.13 7.68 -3.78
C VAL A 34 0.68 8.01 -3.43
N ASN A 35 -0.09 7.01 -3.02
CA ASN A 35 -1.47 7.19 -2.64
C ASN A 35 -1.58 7.54 -1.15
N ILE A 36 -2.37 8.56 -0.83
CA ILE A 36 -2.84 8.85 0.52
C ILE A 36 -4.33 9.14 0.48
N SER A 37 -5.10 8.49 1.36
CA SER A 37 -6.56 8.64 1.39
C SER A 37 -7.07 8.78 2.82
N PRO A 38 -7.80 9.85 3.16
CA PRO A 38 -8.50 9.91 4.45
C PRO A 38 -9.70 8.96 4.44
N LYS A 39 -9.95 8.34 5.60
CA LYS A 39 -11.10 7.48 5.88
C LYS A 39 -11.76 7.99 7.15
N GLY A 40 -13.04 8.37 7.05
CA GLY A 40 -13.81 8.89 8.17
C GLY A 40 -14.50 7.76 8.95
N HIS A 41 -15.02 8.12 10.13
CA HIS A 41 -15.77 7.21 11.01
C HIS A 41 -15.03 5.89 11.31
N PRO A 42 -13.86 5.93 11.98
CA PRO A 42 -13.16 4.71 12.38
C PRO A 42 -14.06 3.79 13.20
N SER A 43 -14.93 4.34 14.05
CA SER A 43 -15.92 3.57 14.82
C SER A 43 -16.86 2.71 13.98
N LYS A 44 -17.13 3.09 12.72
CA LYS A 44 -18.00 2.34 11.80
C LYS A 44 -17.24 1.51 10.76
N SER A 45 -15.96 1.79 10.56
CA SER A 45 -15.22 1.27 9.42
C SER A 45 -13.91 0.59 9.77
N PHE A 46 -13.44 0.68 11.01
CA PHE A 46 -12.15 0.15 11.46
C PHE A 46 -12.35 -0.79 12.65
N ALA A 47 -11.59 -1.89 12.68
CA ALA A 47 -11.64 -2.88 13.74
C ALA A 47 -10.24 -3.34 14.14
N VAL A 48 -10.04 -3.61 15.44
CA VAL A 48 -8.81 -4.21 15.96
C VAL A 48 -9.09 -5.69 16.21
N LEU A 49 -8.52 -6.56 15.37
CA LEU A 49 -8.75 -8.00 15.41
C LEU A 49 -7.76 -8.76 16.31
N GLY A 50 -6.88 -8.01 16.98
CA GLY A 50 -5.83 -8.48 17.89
C GLY A 50 -4.62 -7.55 17.93
N PRO A 51 -3.61 -7.82 18.77
CA PRO A 51 -2.49 -6.90 19.02
C PRO A 51 -1.66 -6.52 17.78
N ASN A 52 -1.68 -7.37 16.75
CA ASN A 52 -0.91 -7.19 15.52
C ASN A 52 -1.78 -7.29 14.26
N THR A 53 -3.09 -7.16 14.38
CA THR A 53 -3.99 -7.35 13.25
C THR A 53 -5.16 -6.40 13.36
N VAL A 54 -5.34 -5.60 12.34
CA VAL A 54 -6.44 -4.64 12.22
C VAL A 54 -7.11 -4.83 10.87
N ALA A 55 -8.35 -4.38 10.74
CA ALA A 55 -9.06 -4.41 9.48
C ALA A 55 -9.84 -3.12 9.29
N TYR A 56 -10.05 -2.72 8.04
CA TYR A 56 -11.01 -1.68 7.73
C TYR A 56 -11.87 -2.03 6.53
N LEU A 57 -13.09 -1.48 6.52
CA LEU A 57 -14.05 -1.60 5.42
C LEU A 57 -13.68 -0.61 4.32
N ASP A 58 -13.38 -1.12 3.12
CA ASP A 58 -13.20 -0.28 1.96
C ASP A 58 -14.53 -0.15 1.21
N ALA A 59 -15.15 1.02 1.35
CA ALA A 59 -16.34 1.40 0.60
C ALA A 59 -15.98 1.82 -0.84
N THR A 60 -16.98 1.74 -1.72
CA THR A 60 -16.86 2.13 -3.11
C THR A 60 -16.51 3.60 -3.25
N GLY A 61 -15.47 3.88 -4.03
CA GLY A 61 -15.06 5.22 -4.44
C GLY A 61 -14.43 5.18 -5.83
N SER A 62 -14.07 6.35 -6.36
CA SER A 62 -13.54 6.50 -7.72
C SER A 62 -12.16 5.86 -7.95
N GLY A 63 -11.40 5.54 -6.90
CA GLY A 63 -10.08 4.94 -7.01
C GLY A 63 -9.99 3.56 -6.35
N CYS A 64 -8.98 2.78 -6.74
CA CYS A 64 -8.63 1.50 -6.11
C CYS A 64 -7.13 1.38 -5.77
N GLU A 65 -6.40 2.50 -5.71
CA GLU A 65 -4.94 2.57 -5.50
C GLU A 65 -4.43 1.64 -4.38
N THR A 66 -5.02 1.73 -3.19
CA THR A 66 -4.56 0.92 -2.05
C THR A 66 -4.75 -0.57 -2.30
N ILE A 67 -5.85 -0.98 -2.94
CA ILE A 67 -6.10 -2.37 -3.32
C ILE A 67 -5.03 -2.84 -4.30
N SER A 68 -4.77 -2.06 -5.35
CA SER A 68 -3.75 -2.38 -6.36
C SER A 68 -2.34 -2.48 -5.77
N HIS A 69 -1.96 -1.56 -4.89
CA HIS A 69 -0.67 -1.59 -4.21
C HIS A 69 -0.55 -2.79 -3.26
N ILE A 70 -1.66 -3.18 -2.61
CA ILE A 70 -1.68 -4.39 -1.78
C ILE A 70 -1.48 -5.64 -2.64
N TYR A 71 -2.17 -5.76 -3.78
CA TYR A 71 -1.98 -6.90 -4.68
C TYR A 71 -0.56 -6.99 -5.22
N GLU A 72 0.08 -5.86 -5.49
CA GLU A 72 1.43 -5.86 -6.05
C GLU A 72 2.52 -6.12 -4.99
N ASN A 73 2.44 -5.47 -3.82
CA ASN A 73 3.53 -5.49 -2.84
C ASN A 73 3.09 -5.53 -1.36
N GLY A 74 1.80 -5.34 -1.09
CA GLY A 74 1.23 -5.47 0.25
C GLY A 74 1.56 -4.35 1.23
N ARG A 75 2.37 -3.33 0.89
CA ARG A 75 2.80 -2.30 1.86
C ARG A 75 1.71 -1.26 2.06
N VAL A 76 1.33 -1.07 3.32
CA VAL A 76 0.35 -0.06 3.72
C VAL A 76 0.79 0.57 5.04
N THR A 77 0.61 1.87 5.18
CA THR A 77 0.75 2.57 6.46
C THR A 77 -0.59 3.20 6.81
N LEU A 78 -1.07 2.95 8.02
CA LEU A 78 -2.16 3.73 8.58
C LEU A 78 -1.61 4.85 9.46
N MET A 79 -2.23 6.01 9.44
CA MET A 79 -1.90 7.12 10.33
C MET A 79 -3.15 7.65 11.03
N PHE A 80 -3.04 7.83 12.33
CA PHE A 80 -4.04 8.42 13.22
C PHE A 80 -3.45 9.69 13.83
N SER A 81 -4.19 10.79 13.82
CA SER A 81 -3.73 12.09 14.33
C SER A 81 -4.75 12.66 15.30
N SER A 82 -4.29 13.06 16.47
CA SER A 82 -5.09 13.81 17.44
C SER A 82 -5.33 15.23 16.94
N PHE A 83 -6.58 15.66 17.03
CA PHE A 83 -7.02 17.04 16.79
C PHE A 83 -7.52 17.71 18.08
N GLY A 84 -7.38 17.02 19.22
CA GLY A 84 -7.77 17.50 20.55
C GLY A 84 -6.60 18.13 21.31
N PRO A 85 -6.78 18.38 22.63
CA PRO A 85 -5.80 19.08 23.45
C PRO A 85 -4.46 18.35 23.56
N SER A 86 -4.46 17.01 23.55
CA SER A 86 -3.25 16.19 23.63
C SER A 86 -2.70 15.85 22.23
N PRO A 87 -1.52 16.36 21.83
CA PRO A 87 -1.00 16.22 20.48
C PRO A 87 -0.26 14.89 20.28
N GLN A 88 -0.83 14.01 19.47
CA GLN A 88 -0.24 12.70 19.16
C GLN A 88 -0.50 12.30 17.71
N VAL A 89 0.51 11.71 17.09
CA VAL A 89 0.39 11.02 15.79
C VAL A 89 0.84 9.58 15.98
N MET A 90 0.01 8.64 15.53
CA MET A 90 0.32 7.21 15.53
C MET A 90 0.36 6.69 14.10
N ARG A 91 1.35 5.84 13.80
CA ARG A 91 1.47 5.12 12.54
C ARG A 91 1.51 3.63 12.77
N LEU A 92 0.75 2.89 11.96
CA LEU A 92 0.81 1.44 11.88
C LEU A 92 1.45 1.06 10.55
N PHE A 93 2.66 0.51 10.59
CA PHE A 93 3.33 -0.02 9.41
C PHE A 93 2.91 -1.45 9.19
N CYS A 94 2.28 -1.73 8.06
CA CYS A 94 1.53 -2.96 7.85
C CYS A 94 1.87 -3.66 6.53
N LYS A 95 1.61 -4.97 6.54
CA LYS A 95 1.37 -5.76 5.33
C LYS A 95 -0.11 -6.06 5.19
N GLY A 96 -0.70 -5.68 4.06
CA GLY A 96 -2.11 -5.84 3.79
C GLY A 96 -2.46 -7.08 2.98
N LYS A 97 -3.72 -7.49 3.11
CA LYS A 97 -4.43 -8.40 2.22
C LYS A 97 -5.81 -7.80 1.93
N VAL A 98 -6.25 -7.93 0.69
CA VAL A 98 -7.60 -7.55 0.28
C VAL A 98 -8.48 -8.78 0.34
N VAL A 99 -9.61 -8.66 1.01
CA VAL A 99 -10.66 -9.68 1.05
C VAL A 99 -11.90 -9.06 0.42
N GLU A 100 -12.15 -9.37 -0.85
CA GLU A 100 -13.27 -8.80 -1.58
C GLU A 100 -14.61 -9.39 -1.12
N LYS A 101 -15.72 -8.70 -1.40
CA LYS A 101 -17.07 -9.11 -1.00
C LYS A 101 -17.45 -10.56 -1.38
N TRP A 102 -16.87 -11.06 -2.47
CA TRP A 102 -17.14 -12.41 -3.00
C TRP A 102 -16.20 -13.49 -2.46
N ASP A 103 -15.19 -13.10 -1.67
CA ASP A 103 -14.27 -14.05 -1.04
C ASP A 103 -15.00 -14.82 0.07
N GLN A 104 -14.78 -16.13 0.15
CA GLN A 104 -15.39 -17.01 1.16
C GLN A 104 -15.08 -16.56 2.60
N TYR A 105 -13.97 -15.86 2.82
CA TYR A 105 -13.56 -15.38 4.15
C TYR A 105 -14.17 -14.01 4.49
N PHE A 106 -14.83 -13.33 3.55
CA PHE A 106 -15.38 -12.00 3.76
C PHE A 106 -16.36 -11.97 4.94
N SER A 107 -17.35 -12.86 4.94
CA SER A 107 -18.35 -12.94 6.01
C SER A 107 -17.74 -13.30 7.36
N GLN A 108 -16.72 -14.17 7.39
CA GLN A 108 -16.03 -14.54 8.62
C GLN A 108 -15.28 -13.35 9.22
N ILE A 109 -14.59 -12.57 8.39
CA ILE A 109 -13.87 -11.38 8.84
C ILE A 109 -14.85 -10.30 9.28
N ARG A 110 -15.95 -10.09 8.56
CA ARG A 110 -17.01 -9.15 8.98
C ARG A 110 -17.58 -9.53 10.35
N ALA A 111 -17.91 -10.80 10.57
CA ALA A 111 -18.38 -11.27 11.87
C ALA A 111 -17.34 -11.01 12.98
N LYS A 112 -16.06 -11.27 12.70
CA LYS A 112 -14.98 -10.97 13.65
C LYS A 112 -14.87 -9.47 13.95
N MET A 113 -14.99 -8.60 12.95
CA MET A 113 -15.01 -7.15 13.16
C MET A 113 -16.15 -6.75 14.08
N SER A 114 -17.36 -7.29 13.88
CA SER A 114 -18.51 -7.03 14.75
C SER A 114 -18.30 -7.56 16.18
N THR A 115 -17.73 -8.75 16.34
CA THR A 115 -17.48 -9.34 17.67
C THR A 115 -16.47 -8.53 18.49
N GLU A 116 -15.41 -8.02 17.86
CA GLU A 116 -14.31 -7.33 18.56
C GLU A 116 -14.58 -5.83 18.80
N ASN A 117 -15.46 -5.22 18.00
CA ASN A 117 -15.65 -3.77 17.97
C ASN A 117 -17.11 -3.31 18.03
N GLY A 118 -18.06 -4.24 18.15
CA GLY A 118 -19.50 -3.97 18.19
C GLY A 118 -20.17 -4.07 16.81
N ASP A 119 -21.49 -4.26 16.81
CA ASP A 119 -22.29 -4.41 15.59
C ASP A 119 -22.37 -3.15 14.72
N ASP A 120 -21.92 -2.01 15.26
CA ASP A 120 -21.92 -0.71 14.56
C ASP A 120 -20.83 -0.58 13.48
N VAL A 121 -19.93 -1.56 13.36
CA VAL A 121 -18.90 -1.58 12.31
C VAL A 121 -19.53 -2.00 10.97
N ASP A 122 -20.28 -1.08 10.36
CA ASP A 122 -20.80 -1.21 9.02
C ASP A 122 -20.93 0.14 8.29
N ILE A 123 -20.75 0.10 6.97
CA ILE A 123 -20.91 1.25 6.08
C ILE A 123 -21.57 0.81 4.77
N ALA A 124 -22.29 1.71 4.10
CA ALA A 124 -22.90 1.40 2.82
C ALA A 124 -21.84 1.25 1.70
N GLY A 125 -22.08 0.33 0.77
CA GLY A 125 -21.26 0.20 -0.45
C GLY A 125 -19.88 -0.42 -0.26
N VAL A 126 -19.67 -1.21 0.80
CA VAL A 126 -18.44 -2.00 1.00
C VAL A 126 -18.18 -2.92 -0.18
N ARG A 127 -16.97 -2.83 -0.74
CA ARG A 127 -16.49 -3.67 -1.84
C ARG A 127 -15.41 -4.67 -1.38
N ALA A 128 -14.67 -4.33 -0.33
CA ALA A 128 -13.66 -5.22 0.25
C ALA A 128 -13.43 -4.90 1.74
N VAL A 129 -12.88 -5.87 2.47
CA VAL A 129 -12.21 -5.65 3.76
C VAL A 129 -10.71 -5.67 3.52
N ILE A 130 -10.01 -4.67 4.07
CA ILE A 130 -8.56 -4.58 4.02
C ILE A 130 -8.02 -5.05 5.36
N VAL A 131 -7.47 -6.27 5.38
CA VAL A 131 -6.87 -6.87 6.57
C VAL A 131 -5.40 -6.53 6.61
N LEU A 132 -4.93 -5.95 7.71
CA LEU A 132 -3.57 -5.47 7.86
C LEU A 132 -2.88 -6.18 9.02
N LYS A 133 -1.75 -6.83 8.72
CA LYS A 133 -0.81 -7.33 9.72
C LYS A 133 0.15 -6.22 10.10
N ILE A 134 0.13 -5.83 11.36
CA ILE A 134 1.03 -4.81 11.91
C ILE A 134 2.43 -5.43 12.02
N GLN A 135 3.42 -4.72 11.47
CA GLN A 135 4.85 -5.03 11.61
C GLN A 135 5.49 -4.15 12.67
N LYS A 136 5.03 -2.91 12.79
CA LYS A 136 5.56 -1.94 13.73
C LYS A 136 4.54 -0.84 14.00
N VAL A 137 4.43 -0.44 15.26
CA VAL A 137 3.69 0.75 15.69
C VAL A 137 4.69 1.85 15.97
N GLN A 138 4.37 3.07 15.57
CA GLN A 138 5.16 4.26 15.89
C GLN A 138 4.24 5.33 16.46
N THR A 139 4.63 5.92 17.59
CA THR A 139 4.02 7.15 18.10
C THR A 139 5.01 8.30 18.00
N SER A 140 4.52 9.48 17.68
CA SER A 140 5.29 10.71 17.59
C SER A 140 4.47 11.87 18.14
N CYS A 141 5.16 12.90 18.61
CA CYS A 141 4.49 14.10 19.09
C CYS A 141 3.83 14.85 17.91
N GLY A 142 2.61 15.35 18.13
CA GLY A 142 1.82 16.06 17.14
C GLY A 142 1.75 17.57 17.33
N PHE A 143 2.73 18.22 17.98
CA PHE A 143 2.61 19.66 18.34
C PHE A 143 2.30 20.60 17.17
N GLY A 144 2.66 20.23 15.94
CA GLY A 144 2.31 20.99 14.73
C GLY A 144 0.97 20.62 14.10
N VAL A 145 0.24 19.63 14.63
CA VAL A 145 -1.10 19.25 14.15
C VAL A 145 -2.11 20.24 14.75
N PRO A 146 -2.92 20.93 13.93
CA PRO A 146 -3.90 21.87 14.42
C PRO A 146 -4.94 21.21 15.34
N GLN A 147 -5.33 21.94 16.37
CA GLN A 147 -6.50 21.59 17.18
C GLN A 147 -7.77 22.08 16.48
N ILE A 148 -8.87 21.36 16.68
CA ILE A 148 -10.19 21.89 16.33
C ILE A 148 -10.75 22.61 17.53
N ALA A 149 -11.20 23.83 17.32
CA ALA A 149 -11.85 24.61 18.35
C ALA A 149 -13.17 23.93 18.75
N SER A 150 -13.20 23.25 19.89
CA SER A 150 -14.42 23.11 20.66
C SER A 150 -14.73 24.47 21.30
N ALA A 151 -16.00 24.85 21.31
CA ALA A 151 -16.42 26.12 21.87
C ALA A 151 -16.07 26.18 23.37
N LYS A 152 -15.29 27.21 23.75
CA LYS A 152 -14.69 27.53 25.06
C LYS A 152 -13.26 27.04 25.26
N THR A 153 -12.34 27.78 24.65
CA THR A 153 -11.00 28.00 25.18
C THR A 153 -11.08 28.92 26.39
N ASP A 154 -11.16 28.35 27.60
CA ASP A 154 -10.70 29.08 28.79
C ASP A 154 -9.20 28.82 28.92
N GLY A 155 -8.43 29.90 28.81
CA GLY A 155 -6.99 29.87 28.60
C GLY A 155 -6.20 29.21 29.71
N ALA A 156 -5.21 28.42 29.31
CA ALA A 156 -3.97 28.25 30.05
C ALA A 156 -2.89 27.82 29.06
N ASP A 157 -1.86 28.66 28.93
CA ASP A 157 -0.63 28.34 28.23
C ASP A 157 0.01 27.10 28.86
N ALA A 158 -0.27 25.92 28.31
CA ALA A 158 0.38 24.68 28.72
C ALA A 158 1.76 24.58 28.05
N VAL A 159 2.74 25.30 28.61
CA VAL A 159 4.16 24.96 28.44
C VAL A 159 4.40 23.70 29.28
N GLY A 160 4.12 22.53 28.70
CA GLY A 160 4.20 21.24 29.39
C GLY A 160 5.16 20.28 28.68
N ASP A 161 6.20 19.87 29.39
CA ASP A 161 7.17 18.87 28.95
C ASP A 161 6.48 17.55 28.52
N ALA A 162 7.01 16.94 27.45
CA ALA A 162 6.43 15.85 26.68
C ALA A 162 6.36 14.47 27.40
N VAL A 163 6.19 14.46 28.73
CA VAL A 163 6.17 13.26 29.58
C VAL A 163 4.93 13.19 30.48
N ALA A 164 4.07 14.22 30.49
CA ALA A 164 2.84 14.17 31.28
C ALA A 164 1.80 13.26 30.61
N PHE A 165 1.67 12.04 31.12
CA PHE A 165 0.47 11.23 30.99
C PHE A 165 -0.65 11.96 31.73
N ALA A 166 -1.53 12.64 31.01
CA ALA A 166 -2.74 13.20 31.59
C ALA A 166 -3.80 12.09 31.69
N ASP A 167 -4.17 11.73 32.90
CA ASP A 167 -5.37 10.93 33.17
C ASP A 167 -6.59 11.67 32.60
N HIS A 168 -7.44 10.97 31.85
CA HIS A 168 -8.65 11.54 31.26
C HIS A 168 -9.90 10.98 31.96
N GLU A 169 -10.70 11.89 32.52
CA GLU A 169 -12.12 11.62 32.77
C GLU A 169 -12.86 11.40 31.44
N PRO A 170 -13.90 10.53 31.42
CA PRO A 170 -14.65 10.22 30.22
C PRO A 170 -15.59 11.38 29.85
N GLY A 171 -15.09 12.31 29.03
CA GLY A 171 -15.91 13.28 28.32
C GLY A 171 -16.81 12.59 27.28
N THR A 172 -18.06 13.02 27.21
CA THR A 172 -19.12 12.52 26.32
C THR A 172 -18.74 12.55 24.84
N HIS A 173 -19.17 11.53 24.10
CA HIS A 173 -18.73 11.07 22.78
C HIS A 173 -18.86 12.01 21.55
N ASP A 174 -19.13 13.31 21.68
CA ASP A 174 -19.52 14.17 20.52
C ASP A 174 -18.78 15.50 20.34
N ASP A 175 -17.61 15.74 20.98
CA ASP A 175 -17.02 17.09 21.04
C ASP A 175 -15.66 17.26 20.35
N HIS A 176 -15.53 16.83 19.09
CA HIS A 176 -14.32 17.09 18.28
C HIS A 176 -14.50 18.17 17.20
N GLY A 177 -15.65 18.84 17.17
CA GLY A 177 -15.99 19.84 16.14
C GLY A 177 -16.09 19.31 14.69
N PHE A 178 -15.79 18.02 14.46
CA PHE A 178 -16.01 17.35 13.19
C PHE A 178 -17.50 17.03 13.02
N LYS A 179 -18.10 17.52 11.94
CA LYS A 179 -19.47 17.14 11.56
C LYS A 179 -19.42 15.87 10.70
N PRO A 180 -20.23 14.83 11.02
CA PRO A 180 -20.34 13.64 10.17
C PRO A 180 -20.78 14.04 8.77
N ARG A 181 -20.27 13.32 7.75
CA ARG A 181 -20.65 13.55 6.35
C ARG A 181 -21.19 12.25 5.76
N ASP A 182 -22.51 12.18 5.65
CA ASP A 182 -23.20 11.00 5.11
C ASP A 182 -23.30 10.99 3.57
N THR A 183 -22.67 11.96 2.87
CA THR A 183 -22.77 12.07 1.40
C THR A 183 -22.31 10.81 0.69
N MET A 184 -21.27 10.15 1.19
CA MET A 184 -20.74 8.92 0.56
C MET A 184 -21.70 7.74 0.78
N GLU A 185 -22.25 7.58 1.98
CA GLU A 185 -23.23 6.53 2.26
C GLU A 185 -24.54 6.76 1.50
N GLY A 186 -25.04 8.00 1.48
CA GLY A 186 -26.23 8.37 0.73
C GLY A 186 -26.07 8.16 -0.77
N TRP A 187 -24.90 8.53 -1.33
CA TRP A 187 -24.57 8.22 -2.72
C TRP A 187 -24.52 6.71 -2.96
N ALA A 188 -23.86 5.95 -2.09
CA ALA A 188 -23.77 4.50 -2.22
C ALA A 188 -25.16 3.83 -2.17
N ARG A 189 -26.03 4.21 -1.23
CA ARG A 189 -27.41 3.70 -1.14
C ARG A 189 -28.20 4.00 -2.42
N LYS A 190 -28.13 5.23 -2.92
CA LYS A 190 -28.79 5.61 -4.18
C LYS A 190 -28.28 4.80 -5.39
N MET A 191 -26.97 4.55 -5.45
CA MET A 191 -26.39 3.72 -6.52
C MET A 191 -26.79 2.24 -6.40
N ILE A 192 -26.94 1.72 -5.17
CA ILE A 192 -27.42 0.37 -4.89
C ILE A 192 -28.88 0.24 -5.32
N GLU A 193 -29.73 1.19 -4.94
CA GLU A 193 -31.16 1.23 -5.32
C GLU A 193 -31.34 1.24 -6.84
N LYS A 194 -30.48 1.97 -7.55
CA LYS A 194 -30.48 2.02 -9.02
C LYS A 194 -29.79 0.82 -9.69
N GLN A 195 -29.16 -0.07 -8.92
CA GLN A 195 -28.33 -1.18 -9.43
C GLN A 195 -27.13 -0.75 -10.29
N GLU A 196 -26.70 0.52 -10.20
CA GLU A 196 -25.60 1.10 -10.99
C GLU A 196 -24.23 0.96 -10.31
N LEU A 197 -24.18 0.56 -9.04
CA LEU A 197 -22.92 0.50 -8.27
C LEU A 197 -21.90 -0.44 -8.90
N GLY A 198 -22.34 -1.58 -9.46
CA GLY A 198 -21.46 -2.54 -10.12
C GLY A 198 -20.82 -1.99 -11.39
N ASP A 199 -21.59 -1.25 -12.20
CA ASP A 199 -21.07 -0.66 -13.43
C ASP A 199 -20.13 0.52 -13.14
N TYR A 200 -20.40 1.29 -12.09
CA TYR A 200 -19.45 2.28 -11.57
C TYR A 200 -18.13 1.61 -11.17
N GLN A 201 -18.19 0.51 -10.41
CA GLN A 201 -16.99 -0.23 -10.02
C GLN A 201 -16.23 -0.75 -11.25
N LYS A 202 -16.91 -1.33 -12.26
CA LYS A 202 -16.30 -1.75 -13.54
C LYS A 202 -15.50 -0.62 -14.18
N GLN A 203 -16.08 0.56 -14.28
CA GLN A 203 -15.43 1.70 -14.92
C GLN A 203 -14.18 2.18 -14.15
N PHE A 204 -14.27 2.26 -12.82
CA PHE A 204 -13.30 3.01 -12.01
C PHE A 204 -12.37 2.16 -11.15
N ASN A 205 -12.64 0.87 -10.97
CA ASN A 205 -11.97 0.05 -9.95
C ASN A 205 -11.27 -1.20 -10.48
N HIS A 206 -11.21 -1.37 -11.81
CA HIS A 206 -10.46 -2.46 -12.43
C HIS A 206 -8.95 -2.17 -12.50
N ARG A 207 -8.52 -0.90 -12.42
CA ARG A 207 -7.10 -0.47 -12.48
C ARG A 207 -6.79 0.74 -11.59
N SER A 208 -5.53 0.87 -11.20
CA SER A 208 -4.98 2.06 -10.54
C SER A 208 -4.55 3.15 -11.53
N LEU A 209 -4.18 4.33 -11.04
CA LEU A 209 -3.60 5.43 -11.83
C LEU A 209 -2.33 5.03 -12.58
N ASP A 210 -1.46 4.23 -11.92
CA ASP A 210 -0.25 3.66 -12.54
C ASP A 210 -0.56 2.42 -13.42
N GLY A 211 -1.84 2.12 -13.63
CA GLY A 211 -2.33 0.99 -14.42
C GLY A 211 -2.08 -0.36 -13.78
N LEU A 212 -1.91 -0.44 -12.46
CA LEU A 212 -1.81 -1.72 -11.75
C LEU A 212 -3.19 -2.39 -11.66
N PRO A 213 -3.24 -3.72 -11.58
CA PRO A 213 -4.49 -4.45 -11.41
C PRO A 213 -5.28 -4.01 -10.17
N GLY A 214 -6.58 -3.70 -10.35
CA GLY A 214 -7.54 -3.34 -9.31
C GLY A 214 -8.31 -4.55 -8.76
N LEU A 215 -9.56 -4.33 -8.34
CA LEU A 215 -10.42 -5.38 -7.76
C LEU A 215 -10.60 -6.55 -8.73
N MET A 216 -10.33 -7.77 -8.26
CA MET A 216 -10.46 -9.00 -9.02
C MET A 216 -11.90 -9.26 -9.45
N SER A 217 -12.88 -9.03 -8.57
CA SER A 217 -14.30 -9.17 -8.92
C SER A 217 -14.72 -8.23 -10.06
N VAL A 218 -14.18 -7.01 -10.04
CA VAL A 218 -14.44 -5.99 -11.05
C VAL A 218 -13.78 -6.36 -12.38
N ARG A 219 -12.50 -6.79 -12.34
CA ARG A 219 -11.76 -7.23 -13.53
C ARG A 219 -12.41 -8.43 -14.22
N ARG A 220 -12.93 -9.38 -13.43
CA ARG A 220 -13.73 -10.51 -13.94
C ARG A 220 -15.02 -10.02 -14.60
N ALA A 221 -15.71 -9.07 -13.99
CA ALA A 221 -16.94 -8.50 -14.54
C ALA A 221 -16.70 -7.59 -15.76
N TYR A 222 -15.46 -7.13 -15.97
CA TYR A 222 -15.01 -6.37 -17.14
C TYR A 222 -14.52 -7.28 -18.28
N ASP A 223 -14.56 -8.60 -18.10
CA ASP A 223 -14.08 -9.61 -19.06
C ASP A 223 -12.59 -9.45 -19.42
N GLU A 224 -11.77 -8.98 -18.46
CA GLU A 224 -10.33 -8.94 -18.64
C GLU A 224 -9.73 -10.35 -18.64
N ASN A 225 -8.81 -10.63 -19.57
CA ASN A 225 -7.95 -11.79 -19.46
C ASN A 225 -6.92 -11.57 -18.34
N ILE A 226 -7.24 -12.07 -17.14
CA ILE A 226 -6.46 -11.87 -15.91
C ILE A 226 -5.00 -12.30 -16.09
N ALA A 227 -4.75 -13.45 -16.71
CA ALA A 227 -3.39 -13.96 -16.91
C ALA A 227 -2.55 -13.03 -17.79
N VAL A 228 -3.14 -12.50 -18.88
CA VAL A 228 -2.47 -11.56 -19.77
C VAL A 228 -2.20 -10.23 -19.07
N GLU A 229 -3.20 -9.67 -18.39
CA GLU A 229 -3.06 -8.36 -17.74
C GLU A 229 -2.13 -8.39 -16.52
N ASP A 230 -2.14 -9.47 -15.73
CA ASP A 230 -1.19 -9.67 -14.64
C ASP A 230 0.24 -9.86 -15.17
N THR A 231 0.39 -10.58 -16.29
CA THR A 231 1.70 -10.73 -16.96
C THR A 231 2.20 -9.38 -17.48
N LYS A 232 1.34 -8.56 -18.08
CA LYS A 232 1.69 -7.18 -18.50
C LYS A 232 2.08 -6.31 -17.32
N ALA A 233 1.36 -6.41 -16.19
CA ALA A 233 1.70 -5.68 -14.97
C ALA A 233 3.06 -6.11 -14.41
N TRP A 234 3.32 -7.42 -14.38
CA TRP A 234 4.62 -7.96 -13.97
C TRP A 234 5.76 -7.50 -14.89
N LEU A 235 5.58 -7.55 -16.21
CA LEU A 235 6.58 -7.08 -17.18
C LEU A 235 6.88 -5.58 -16.99
N ARG A 236 5.86 -4.75 -16.79
CA ARG A 236 6.04 -3.31 -16.47
C ARG A 236 6.82 -3.08 -15.18
N LYS A 237 6.59 -3.91 -14.16
CA LYS A 237 7.35 -3.87 -12.91
C LYS A 237 8.82 -4.23 -13.14
N VAL A 238 9.10 -5.27 -13.92
CA VAL A 238 10.48 -5.69 -14.25
C VAL A 238 11.19 -4.64 -15.09
N SER A 239 10.52 -4.07 -16.11
CA SER A 239 11.13 -3.06 -16.98
C SER A 239 11.52 -1.78 -16.24
N ARG A 240 10.82 -1.46 -15.14
CA ARG A 240 11.14 -0.32 -14.27
C ARG A 240 12.32 -0.58 -13.33
N GLN A 241 12.87 -1.80 -13.28
CA GLN A 241 14.04 -2.18 -12.47
C GLN A 241 15.31 -2.29 -13.31
N GLY A 242 15.61 -1.27 -14.12
CA GLY A 242 16.75 -1.27 -15.05
C GLY A 242 18.07 -1.67 -14.40
N ASP A 243 18.35 -1.14 -13.20
CA ASP A 243 19.59 -1.42 -12.47
C ASP A 243 19.72 -2.89 -12.06
N ALA A 244 18.63 -3.50 -11.58
CA ALA A 244 18.63 -4.91 -11.18
C ALA A 244 18.79 -5.84 -12.39
N VAL A 245 18.16 -5.50 -13.51
CA VAL A 245 18.32 -6.24 -14.78
C VAL A 245 19.76 -6.11 -15.28
N ALA A 246 20.33 -4.90 -15.29
CA ALA A 246 21.71 -4.67 -15.71
C ALA A 246 22.71 -5.43 -14.82
N LEU A 247 22.50 -5.42 -13.50
CA LEU A 247 23.30 -6.19 -12.55
C LEU A 247 23.18 -7.70 -12.79
N GLY A 248 21.98 -8.21 -13.04
CA GLY A 248 21.75 -9.62 -13.36
C GLY A 248 22.44 -10.06 -14.66
N VAL A 249 22.36 -9.24 -15.71
CA VAL A 249 23.08 -9.47 -16.98
C VAL A 249 24.59 -9.45 -16.73
N GLY A 250 25.10 -8.48 -15.97
CA GLY A 250 26.52 -8.38 -15.62
C GLY A 250 27.03 -9.60 -14.86
N LEU A 251 26.29 -10.06 -13.85
CA LEU A 251 26.59 -11.29 -13.11
C LEU A 251 26.55 -12.53 -14.02
N GLY A 252 25.60 -12.61 -14.94
CA GLY A 252 25.52 -13.70 -15.91
C GLY A 252 26.71 -13.75 -16.86
N VAL A 253 27.14 -12.59 -17.39
CA VAL A 253 28.35 -12.47 -18.21
C VAL A 253 29.59 -12.87 -17.42
N LEU A 254 29.70 -12.41 -16.18
CA LEU A 254 30.83 -12.74 -15.30
C LEU A 254 30.88 -14.25 -15.00
N LEU A 255 29.74 -14.88 -14.72
CA LEU A 255 29.65 -16.33 -14.54
C LEU A 255 30.07 -17.08 -15.80
N MET A 256 29.61 -16.64 -16.97
CA MET A 256 30.00 -17.22 -18.26
C MET A 256 31.52 -17.15 -18.49
N ILE A 257 32.14 -16.01 -18.18
CA ILE A 257 33.60 -15.85 -18.27
C ILE A 257 34.31 -16.82 -17.32
N LEU A 258 33.86 -16.93 -16.07
CA LEU A 258 34.45 -17.85 -15.08
C LEU A 258 34.34 -19.32 -15.52
N LEU A 259 33.16 -19.74 -16.00
CA LEU A 259 32.96 -21.10 -16.53
C LEU A 259 33.84 -21.37 -17.75
N SER A 260 34.10 -20.36 -18.57
CA SER A 260 35.02 -20.48 -19.70
C SER A 260 36.48 -20.60 -19.29
N LEU A 261 36.90 -19.88 -18.24
CA LEU A 261 38.28 -19.96 -17.72
C LEU A 261 38.58 -21.32 -17.08
N ILE A 262 37.57 -21.95 -16.45
CA ILE A 262 37.72 -23.28 -15.82
C ILE A 262 37.54 -24.42 -16.85
N GLY A 263 37.32 -24.09 -18.13
CA GLY A 263 37.19 -25.06 -19.22
C GLY A 263 35.86 -25.83 -19.22
N ILE A 264 34.89 -25.41 -18.41
CA ILE A 264 33.55 -26.01 -18.35
C ILE A 264 32.72 -25.58 -19.56
N LEU A 265 32.93 -24.36 -20.07
CA LEU A 265 32.13 -23.77 -21.14
C LEU A 265 33.02 -23.14 -22.21
N SER A 266 33.05 -23.68 -23.42
CA SER A 266 33.81 -23.08 -24.53
C SER A 266 33.03 -21.93 -25.14
N ILE A 267 33.29 -20.70 -24.70
CA ILE A 267 32.72 -19.50 -25.30
C ILE A 267 33.66 -19.05 -26.41
N LYS A 268 33.32 -19.29 -27.68
CA LYS A 268 34.00 -18.63 -28.81
C LYS A 268 33.44 -17.21 -28.94
N PRO A 269 34.16 -16.15 -28.54
CA PRO A 269 33.59 -14.82 -28.53
C PRO A 269 33.75 -14.20 -29.93
N ILE A 270 33.00 -14.74 -30.89
CA ILE A 270 33.06 -14.36 -32.32
C ILE A 270 32.87 -12.85 -32.50
N PHE A 271 32.06 -12.23 -31.65
CA PHE A 271 31.85 -10.78 -31.63
C PHE A 271 33.09 -9.98 -31.20
N LEU A 272 33.81 -10.44 -30.15
CA LEU A 272 35.07 -9.82 -29.72
C LEU A 272 36.16 -9.99 -30.78
N GLN A 273 36.25 -11.15 -31.43
CA GLN A 273 37.15 -11.34 -32.58
C GLN A 273 36.84 -10.36 -33.71
N ARG A 274 35.57 -10.11 -34.03
CA ARG A 274 35.19 -9.11 -35.04
C ARG A 274 35.59 -7.69 -34.64
N ILE A 275 35.44 -7.30 -33.37
CA ILE A 275 35.86 -5.98 -32.88
C ILE A 275 37.38 -5.84 -32.91
N LEU A 276 38.11 -6.84 -32.44
CA LEU A 276 39.58 -6.88 -32.47
C LEU A 276 40.10 -6.78 -33.91
N ASN A 277 39.54 -7.57 -34.83
CA ASN A 277 39.93 -7.52 -36.24
C ASN A 277 39.59 -6.14 -36.85
N PHE A 278 38.45 -5.54 -36.50
CA PHE A 278 38.10 -4.19 -36.95
C PHE A 278 39.09 -3.14 -36.44
N GLN A 279 39.52 -3.21 -35.18
CA GLN A 279 40.53 -2.31 -34.64
C GLN A 279 41.91 -2.55 -35.26
N GLN A 280 42.32 -3.81 -35.47
CA GLN A 280 43.56 -4.16 -36.16
C GLN A 280 43.61 -3.59 -37.58
N ARG A 281 42.50 -3.70 -38.34
CA ARG A 281 42.37 -3.07 -39.67
C ARG A 281 42.54 -1.55 -39.62
N LYS A 282 41.96 -0.88 -38.61
CA LYS A 282 42.13 0.57 -38.42
C LYS A 282 43.56 0.98 -38.07
N MET A 283 44.31 0.10 -37.40
CA MET A 283 45.71 0.32 -37.05
C MET A 283 46.70 -0.12 -38.16
N GLY A 284 46.20 -0.57 -39.33
CA GLY A 284 47.05 -1.03 -40.43
C GLY A 284 47.80 -2.33 -40.15
N VAL A 285 47.40 -3.08 -39.12
CA VAL A 285 47.96 -4.40 -38.81
C VAL A 285 47.39 -5.39 -39.83
N PRO A 286 48.24 -6.12 -40.58
CA PRO A 286 47.77 -7.16 -41.51
C PRO A 286 46.96 -8.22 -40.77
N GLU A 287 45.83 -8.65 -41.33
CA GLU A 287 45.06 -9.76 -40.74
C GLU A 287 45.92 -11.02 -40.71
N ASP A 288 45.97 -11.68 -39.55
CA ASP A 288 46.61 -12.98 -39.44
C ASP A 288 45.82 -14.00 -40.29
N HIS A 289 46.47 -14.52 -41.32
CA HIS A 289 45.92 -15.54 -42.22
C HIS A 289 46.31 -16.96 -41.80
N SER A 290 46.70 -17.18 -40.53
CA SER A 290 47.06 -18.50 -39.99
C SER A 290 45.97 -19.57 -40.17
N TRP A 291 44.69 -19.20 -40.33
CA TRP A 291 43.61 -20.13 -40.69
C TRP A 291 43.71 -20.75 -42.09
N LYS A 292 44.63 -20.28 -42.96
CA LYS A 292 44.86 -20.91 -44.27
C LYS A 292 45.52 -22.29 -44.17
N SER A 293 46.09 -22.68 -43.02
CA SER A 293 46.63 -24.03 -42.84
C SER A 293 45.57 -25.08 -42.46
N GLU A 294 44.30 -24.70 -42.31
CA GLU A 294 43.18 -25.60 -42.01
C GLU A 294 42.21 -25.79 -43.20
N LEU A 295 42.52 -25.25 -44.39
CA LEU A 295 41.86 -25.55 -45.67
C LEU A 295 42.69 -26.56 -46.46
#